data_AF-A0AA39WLV8-F1
#
_entry.id   AF-A0AA39WLV8-F1
#
_cell.length_a   1.000
_cell.length_b   1.000
_cell.length_c   1.000
_cell.angle_alpha   90.00
_cell.angle_beta   90.00
_cell.angle_gamma   90.00
#
_symmetry.space_group_name_H-M   'P 1'
#
loop_
_entity.id
_entity.type
_entity.pdbx_description
1 polymer ?
#
loop_
_entity_poly.entity_id
_entity_poly.type
_entity_poly.pdbx_seq_one_letter_code
_entity_poly.pdbx_strand_id
1 'polypeptide(L)'
;MLQAEDVADVLRDVVPTIEGHSTEMFTSSTNLPFEDMDTLTNDKTVFPTPSVCHGAHYLDPDVKVIEALPTSIIPKKSGALYYPAVPNFFLGVTDMLGVGIVLLRQAAHAGAYGAHAIHSLREWIGVDMLGVKELYDDQAYAYSVTYHPDDCIMKLYRHYITAPTETGGRPHYHIQLLNHFLLGRYDYLIKGVTAFRNLRDLAKQHRDRFIELANLKARGENAAAANGRAREEDAAATPQANANAGIHQNGQPPPPLAPPNAAVMSGALPPDLQFGLFNFDDNVGQVDPLGGNPSHFQ
;
A
#
# COMPACT_ATOMS: atom_id res chain seq x y z
N MET A 1 12.90 26.18 -4.09
CA MET A 1 11.61 25.75 -4.67
C MET A 1 12.00 24.91 -5.86
N LEU A 2 11.90 23.58 -5.76
CA LEU A 2 12.27 22.71 -6.88
C LEU A 2 11.18 22.83 -7.95
N GLN A 3 11.55 23.25 -9.15
CA GLN A 3 10.66 23.23 -10.32
C GLN A 3 10.84 21.85 -10.97
N ALA A 4 9.84 20.98 -10.83
CA ALA A 4 9.76 19.73 -11.56
C ALA A 4 8.90 19.98 -12.81
N GLU A 5 9.47 19.79 -14.00
CA GLU A 5 8.76 20.07 -15.27
C GLU A 5 7.93 18.87 -15.72
N ASP A 6 8.34 17.65 -15.36
CA ASP A 6 7.63 16.40 -15.65
C ASP A 6 7.56 15.44 -14.46
N VAL A 7 6.89 14.29 -14.65
CA VAL A 7 6.75 13.23 -13.63
C VAL A 7 8.12 12.69 -13.17
N ALA A 8 9.11 12.60 -14.06
CA ALA A 8 10.43 12.08 -13.73
C ALA A 8 11.18 13.01 -12.77
N ASP A 9 11.05 14.32 -12.94
CA ASP A 9 11.60 15.31 -12.02
C ASP A 9 10.96 15.22 -10.63
N VAL A 10 9.63 15.04 -10.56
CA VAL A 10 8.93 14.86 -9.26
C VAL A 10 9.43 13.60 -8.56
N LEU A 11 9.55 12.49 -9.29
CA LEU A 11 10.07 11.22 -8.77
C LEU A 11 11.53 11.32 -8.32
N ARG A 12 12.36 12.08 -9.04
CA ARG A 12 13.78 12.21 -8.75
C ARG A 12 14.05 13.16 -7.58
N ASP A 13 13.33 14.28 -7.52
CA ASP A 13 13.74 15.39 -6.67
C ASP A 13 12.79 15.65 -5.48
N VAL A 14 11.50 15.31 -5.60
CA VAL A 14 10.50 15.54 -4.54
C VAL A 14 10.24 14.28 -3.73
N VAL A 15 10.00 13.16 -4.41
CA VAL A 15 9.63 11.89 -3.75
C VAL A 15 10.68 11.43 -2.72
N PRO A 16 12.00 11.50 -2.95
CA PRO A 16 12.98 11.10 -1.94
C PRO A 16 12.91 11.94 -0.66
N THR A 17 12.49 13.20 -0.75
CA THR A 17 12.27 14.06 0.43
C THR A 17 11.06 13.59 1.22
N ILE A 18 9.97 13.24 0.55
CA ILE A 18 8.75 12.69 1.17
C ILE A 18 9.07 11.33 1.80
N GLU A 19 9.74 10.45 1.08
CA GLU A 19 10.06 9.09 1.52
C GLU A 19 11.11 9.04 2.62
N GLY A 20 12.06 9.97 2.61
CA GLY A 20 13.18 10.00 3.55
C GLY A 20 14.28 8.98 3.23
N HIS A 21 15.40 9.08 3.95
CA HIS A 21 16.61 8.27 3.75
C HIS A 21 16.50 6.85 4.34
N SER A 22 15.53 6.06 3.90
CA SER A 22 15.34 4.67 4.34
C SER A 22 15.40 3.67 3.18
N THR A 23 16.19 3.97 2.15
CA THR A 23 16.27 3.23 0.88
C THR A 23 16.66 1.75 1.04
N GLU A 24 17.26 1.35 2.17
CA GLU A 24 17.60 -0.06 2.45
C GLU A 24 16.47 -0.87 3.09
N MET A 25 15.37 -0.25 3.52
CA MET A 25 14.32 -0.92 4.29
C MET A 25 13.11 -1.38 3.45
N PHE A 26 12.98 -0.88 2.22
CA PHE A 26 11.81 -1.13 1.36
C PHE A 26 12.22 -1.63 -0.02
N THR A 27 11.67 -2.76 -0.43
CA THR A 27 11.72 -3.19 -1.83
C THR A 27 10.71 -2.36 -2.63
N SER A 28 11.23 -1.54 -3.53
CA SER A 28 10.45 -0.57 -4.30
C SER A 28 10.76 -0.64 -5.79
N SER A 29 9.82 -0.21 -6.62
CA SER A 29 10.07 0.05 -8.04
C SER A 29 9.25 1.22 -8.54
N THR A 30 9.80 1.96 -9.48
CA THR A 30 9.12 3.07 -10.15
C THR A 30 8.51 2.59 -11.46
N ASN A 31 7.29 3.03 -11.78
CA ASN A 31 6.61 2.74 -13.05
C ASN A 31 6.58 1.24 -13.39
N LEU A 32 6.33 0.38 -12.40
CA LEU A 32 6.27 -1.08 -12.59
C LEU A 32 4.87 -1.49 -13.06
N PRO A 33 4.70 -2.03 -14.29
CA PRO A 33 3.42 -2.55 -14.75
C PRO A 33 3.11 -3.88 -14.06
N PHE A 34 1.84 -4.11 -13.69
CA PHE A 34 1.40 -5.35 -13.05
C PHE A 34 0.96 -6.39 -14.09
N GLU A 35 1.75 -6.54 -15.15
CA GLU A 35 1.41 -7.28 -16.37
C GLU A 35 1.31 -8.80 -16.19
N ASP A 36 1.89 -9.34 -15.12
CA ASP A 36 1.86 -10.77 -14.82
C ASP A 36 0.80 -11.15 -13.76
N MET A 37 0.02 -10.16 -13.29
CA MET A 37 -1.08 -10.39 -12.35
C MET A 37 -2.41 -10.66 -13.06
N ASP A 38 -3.31 -11.39 -12.40
CA ASP A 38 -4.65 -11.65 -12.93
C ASP A 38 -5.46 -10.36 -13.06
N THR A 39 -6.16 -10.22 -14.18
CA THR A 39 -6.99 -9.05 -14.45
C THR A 39 -8.17 -8.97 -13.47
N LEU A 40 -8.27 -7.84 -12.77
CA LEU A 40 -9.45 -7.54 -11.94
C LEU A 40 -10.65 -7.08 -12.77
N THR A 41 -10.44 -6.75 -14.05
CA THR A 41 -11.42 -6.06 -14.90
C THR A 41 -11.85 -6.85 -16.13
N ASN A 42 -11.58 -8.16 -16.19
CA ASN A 42 -11.83 -9.01 -17.37
C ASN A 42 -11.17 -8.45 -18.64
N ASP A 43 -9.92 -7.99 -18.52
CA ASP A 43 -9.13 -7.40 -19.61
C ASP A 43 -9.76 -6.15 -20.27
N LYS A 44 -10.73 -5.53 -19.60
CA LYS A 44 -11.36 -4.29 -20.08
C LYS A 44 -10.51 -3.05 -19.85
N THR A 45 -9.49 -3.14 -19.00
CA THR A 45 -8.58 -2.04 -18.68
C THR A 45 -7.13 -2.48 -18.77
N VAL A 46 -6.23 -1.52 -19.02
CA VAL A 46 -4.78 -1.73 -18.99
C VAL A 46 -4.31 -2.02 -17.56
N PHE A 47 -3.26 -2.82 -17.40
CA PHE A 47 -2.69 -3.06 -16.07
C PHE A 47 -2.27 -1.76 -15.37
N PRO A 48 -2.46 -1.67 -14.03
CA PRO A 48 -1.98 -0.53 -13.29
C PRO A 48 -0.46 -0.43 -13.39
N THR A 49 0.02 0.80 -13.50
CA THR A 49 1.45 1.16 -13.49
C THR A 49 1.62 2.34 -12.54
N PRO A 50 1.70 2.10 -11.22
CA PRO A 50 1.87 3.18 -10.25
C PRO A 50 3.25 3.83 -10.41
N SER A 51 3.35 5.12 -10.07
CA SER A 51 4.60 5.87 -10.15
C SER A 51 5.67 5.29 -9.23
N VAL A 52 5.27 4.88 -8.01
CA VAL A 52 6.07 4.06 -7.09
C VAL A 52 5.22 2.93 -6.52
N CYS A 53 5.79 1.73 -6.46
CA CYS A 53 5.22 0.55 -5.84
C CYS A 53 6.16 0.01 -4.77
N HIS A 54 5.66 -0.22 -3.56
CA HIS A 54 6.36 -0.91 -2.48
C HIS A 54 5.76 -2.29 -2.24
N GLY A 55 6.64 -3.25 -2.04
CA GLY A 55 6.30 -4.64 -1.71
C GLY A 55 7.39 -5.30 -0.88
N ALA A 56 7.32 -6.62 -0.82
CA ALA A 56 8.34 -7.49 -0.25
C ALA A 56 9.42 -7.80 -1.29
N HIS A 57 10.58 -8.26 -0.84
CA HIS A 57 11.57 -8.83 -1.74
C HIS A 57 11.04 -10.15 -2.31
N TYR A 58 11.39 -10.47 -3.56
CA TYR A 58 10.88 -11.68 -4.23
C TYR A 58 11.19 -12.97 -3.46
N LEU A 59 12.28 -12.98 -2.68
CA LEU A 59 12.70 -14.13 -1.86
C LEU A 59 12.08 -14.18 -0.46
N ASP A 60 11.27 -13.19 -0.06
CA ASP A 60 10.65 -13.18 1.28
C ASP A 60 9.53 -14.22 1.40
N PRO A 61 8.63 -14.40 0.40
CA PRO A 61 7.69 -15.52 0.40
C PRO A 61 8.38 -16.85 0.09
N ASP A 62 7.93 -17.92 0.76
CA ASP A 62 8.38 -19.29 0.52
C ASP A 62 8.05 -19.69 -0.93
N VAL A 63 8.93 -20.50 -1.54
CA VAL A 63 8.78 -20.93 -2.94
C VAL A 63 7.40 -21.54 -3.22
N LYS A 64 6.81 -22.26 -2.26
CA LYS A 64 5.47 -22.84 -2.43
C LYS A 64 4.37 -21.77 -2.47
N VAL A 65 4.55 -20.66 -1.76
CA VAL A 65 3.61 -19.52 -1.81
C VAL A 65 3.71 -18.84 -3.18
N ILE A 66 4.92 -18.64 -3.68
CA ILE A 66 5.16 -18.07 -5.01
C ILE A 66 4.57 -18.96 -6.11
N GLU A 67 4.78 -20.27 -6.03
CA GLU A 67 4.23 -21.24 -6.98
C GLU A 67 2.71 -21.35 -6.93
N ALA A 68 2.11 -21.14 -5.76
CA ALA A 68 0.66 -21.19 -5.58
C ALA A 68 -0.07 -19.91 -6.00
N LEU A 69 0.56 -18.74 -5.86
CA LEU A 69 -0.03 -17.43 -6.12
C LEU A 69 0.71 -16.60 -7.19
N PRO A 70 1.24 -17.19 -8.27
CA PRO A 70 2.19 -16.52 -9.16
C PRO A 70 1.58 -15.34 -9.93
N THR A 71 0.25 -15.33 -10.10
CA THR A 71 -0.52 -14.27 -10.76
C THR A 71 -1.27 -13.38 -9.77
N SER A 72 -1.19 -13.65 -8.48
CA SER A 72 -1.87 -12.83 -7.46
C SER A 72 -0.91 -11.94 -6.69
N ILE A 73 0.36 -12.33 -6.57
CA ILE A 73 1.34 -11.59 -5.74
C ILE A 73 2.59 -11.13 -6.49
N ILE A 74 2.80 -11.52 -7.75
CA ILE A 74 3.98 -11.12 -8.53
C ILE A 74 3.56 -10.15 -9.65
N PRO A 75 3.86 -8.84 -9.52
CA PRO A 75 3.54 -7.85 -10.54
C PRO A 75 4.14 -8.16 -11.91
N LYS A 76 5.41 -8.60 -11.91
CA LYS A 76 6.21 -8.85 -13.11
C LYS A 76 7.21 -9.96 -12.84
N LYS A 77 7.12 -11.05 -13.61
CA LYS A 77 7.92 -12.27 -13.49
C LYS A 77 9.28 -12.10 -14.15
N SER A 78 9.32 -11.42 -15.30
CA SER A 78 10.60 -11.11 -15.96
C SER A 78 11.41 -10.17 -15.09
N GLY A 79 12.57 -10.62 -14.61
CA GLY A 79 13.40 -9.85 -13.68
C GLY A 79 12.84 -9.76 -12.26
N ALA A 80 11.97 -10.69 -11.84
CA ALA A 80 11.26 -10.63 -10.55
C ALA A 80 12.17 -10.42 -9.32
N LEU A 81 13.42 -10.90 -9.36
CA LEU A 81 14.42 -10.66 -8.31
C LEU A 81 14.70 -9.16 -8.05
N TYR A 82 14.42 -8.29 -9.02
CA TYR A 82 14.62 -6.84 -8.92
C TYR A 82 13.33 -6.07 -8.62
N TYR A 83 12.18 -6.74 -8.61
CA TYR A 83 10.87 -6.12 -8.46
C TYR A 83 10.18 -6.55 -7.17
N PRO A 84 9.36 -5.68 -6.55
CA PRO A 84 8.58 -6.04 -5.38
C PRO A 84 7.61 -7.17 -5.68
N ALA A 85 7.59 -8.18 -4.80
CA ALA A 85 6.49 -9.13 -4.66
C ALA A 85 5.48 -8.62 -3.62
N VAL A 86 4.26 -9.16 -3.64
CA VAL A 86 3.17 -8.83 -2.71
C VAL A 86 2.99 -7.30 -2.58
N PRO A 87 2.68 -6.59 -3.67
CA PRO A 87 2.57 -5.14 -3.65
C PRO A 87 1.42 -4.70 -2.73
N ASN A 88 1.61 -3.71 -1.86
CA ASN A 88 0.50 -3.19 -1.04
C ASN A 88 0.63 -1.73 -0.60
N PHE A 89 1.62 -0.99 -1.10
CA PHE A 89 1.67 0.45 -0.92
C PHE A 89 2.09 1.14 -2.21
N PHE A 90 1.37 2.20 -2.58
CA PHE A 90 1.53 2.86 -3.88
C PHE A 90 1.60 4.37 -3.74
N LEU A 91 2.43 5.00 -4.57
CA LEU A 91 2.43 6.45 -4.77
C LEU A 91 2.09 6.75 -6.24
N GLY A 92 1.05 7.53 -6.45
CA GLY A 92 0.77 8.19 -7.72
C GLY A 92 1.26 9.63 -7.65
N VAL A 93 2.09 10.02 -8.61
CA VAL A 93 2.45 11.42 -8.84
C VAL A 93 2.10 11.80 -10.27
N THR A 94 1.88 13.08 -10.49
CA THR A 94 1.64 13.64 -11.81
C THR A 94 2.55 14.85 -12.02
N ASP A 95 2.59 15.40 -13.23
CA ASP A 95 3.32 16.63 -13.52
C ASP A 95 2.50 17.86 -13.08
N MET A 96 3.00 19.07 -13.34
CA MET A 96 2.31 20.32 -12.96
C MET A 96 0.97 20.53 -13.70
N LEU A 97 0.74 19.83 -14.83
CA LEU A 97 -0.49 19.94 -15.63
C LEU A 97 -1.41 18.73 -15.44
N GLY A 98 -1.03 17.81 -14.57
CA GLY A 98 -1.72 16.57 -14.32
C GLY A 98 -3.14 16.76 -13.83
N VAL A 99 -4.03 15.85 -14.22
CA VAL A 99 -5.43 15.93 -13.81
C VAL A 99 -5.66 15.04 -12.58
N GLY A 100 -6.06 15.63 -11.46
CA GLY A 100 -6.28 14.90 -10.20
C GLY A 100 -7.24 13.70 -10.28
N ILE A 101 -8.22 13.70 -11.19
CA ILE A 101 -9.12 12.54 -11.41
C ILE A 101 -8.38 11.34 -12.00
N VAL A 102 -7.36 11.57 -12.83
CA VAL A 102 -6.53 10.50 -13.41
C VAL A 102 -5.71 9.85 -12.30
N LEU A 103 -5.10 10.66 -11.42
CA LEU A 103 -4.39 10.17 -10.24
C LEU A 103 -5.28 9.34 -9.32
N LEU A 104 -6.52 9.79 -9.07
CA LEU A 104 -7.47 9.01 -8.27
C LEU A 104 -7.77 7.66 -8.90
N ARG A 105 -8.01 7.60 -10.22
CA ARG A 105 -8.26 6.34 -10.94
C ARG A 105 -7.04 5.41 -10.89
N GLN A 106 -5.84 5.94 -11.08
CA GLN A 106 -4.60 5.16 -10.94
C GLN A 106 -4.42 4.63 -9.52
N ALA A 107 -4.67 5.47 -8.50
CA ALA A 107 -4.59 5.09 -7.10
C ALA A 107 -5.62 4.03 -6.72
N ALA A 108 -6.85 4.12 -7.23
CA ALA A 108 -7.89 3.11 -7.07
C ALA A 108 -7.51 1.80 -7.76
N HIS A 109 -6.98 1.88 -8.98
CA HIS A 109 -6.62 0.69 -9.74
C HIS A 109 -5.44 -0.07 -9.12
N ALA A 110 -4.33 0.61 -8.82
CA ALA A 110 -3.18 0.00 -8.14
C ALA A 110 -3.57 -0.50 -6.74
N GLY A 111 -4.36 0.28 -6.01
CA GLY A 111 -4.87 -0.08 -4.68
C GLY A 111 -5.72 -1.36 -4.68
N ALA A 112 -6.58 -1.54 -5.69
CA ALA A 112 -7.35 -2.76 -5.87
C ALA A 112 -6.45 -4.00 -6.07
N TYR A 113 -5.40 -3.89 -6.89
CA TYR A 113 -4.43 -4.97 -7.08
C TYR A 113 -3.64 -5.28 -5.80
N GLY A 114 -3.25 -4.26 -5.04
CA GLY A 114 -2.58 -4.50 -3.77
C GLY A 114 -3.49 -5.12 -2.71
N ALA A 115 -4.75 -4.70 -2.66
CA ALA A 115 -5.74 -5.33 -1.79
C ALA A 115 -5.98 -6.78 -2.20
N HIS A 116 -6.05 -7.06 -3.51
CA HIS A 116 -6.16 -8.42 -4.05
C HIS A 116 -4.98 -9.28 -3.64
N ALA A 117 -3.74 -8.80 -3.82
CA ALA A 117 -2.53 -9.54 -3.47
C ALA A 117 -2.50 -9.97 -1.99
N ILE A 118 -2.85 -9.05 -1.08
CA ILE A 118 -2.93 -9.39 0.35
C ILE A 118 -4.09 -10.33 0.64
N HIS A 119 -5.24 -10.18 -0.03
CA HIS A 119 -6.37 -11.08 0.14
C HIS A 119 -6.07 -12.50 -0.33
N SER A 120 -5.39 -12.68 -1.47
CA SER A 120 -4.96 -14.00 -1.95
C SER A 120 -3.97 -14.67 -0.99
N LEU A 121 -3.08 -13.91 -0.34
CA LEU A 121 -2.26 -14.46 0.75
C LEU A 121 -3.13 -14.91 1.94
N ARG A 122 -4.13 -14.12 2.33
CA ARG A 122 -5.04 -14.48 3.43
C ARG A 122 -5.86 -15.72 3.11
N GLU A 123 -6.34 -15.86 1.88
CA GLU A 123 -6.99 -17.08 1.38
C GLU A 123 -6.04 -18.28 1.45
N TRP A 124 -4.80 -18.10 0.97
CA TRP A 124 -3.77 -19.13 1.09
C TRP A 124 -3.51 -19.53 2.53
N ILE A 125 -3.43 -18.60 3.48
CA ILE A 125 -3.23 -18.89 4.91
C ILE A 125 -4.45 -19.62 5.50
N GLY A 126 -5.65 -19.15 5.20
CA GLY A 126 -6.92 -19.68 5.70
C GLY A 126 -7.30 -19.13 7.09
N VAL A 127 -8.61 -19.16 7.37
CA VAL A 127 -9.21 -18.54 8.57
C VAL A 127 -8.68 -19.09 9.89
N ASP A 128 -8.41 -20.39 9.96
CA ASP A 128 -7.94 -21.06 11.18
C ASP A 128 -6.56 -20.56 11.61
N MET A 129 -5.63 -20.44 10.67
CA MET A 129 -4.26 -19.99 10.94
C MET A 129 -4.18 -18.46 11.14
N LEU A 130 -5.08 -17.71 10.49
CA LEU A 130 -5.25 -16.27 10.73
C LEU A 130 -5.89 -15.97 12.09
N GLY A 131 -6.63 -16.93 12.69
CA GLY A 131 -7.39 -16.71 13.90
C GLY A 131 -8.57 -15.74 13.71
N VAL A 132 -9.14 -15.71 12.51
CA VAL A 132 -10.27 -14.83 12.14
C VAL A 132 -11.51 -15.65 11.82
N LYS A 133 -12.69 -15.03 11.93
CA LYS A 133 -13.95 -15.69 11.59
C LYS A 133 -14.19 -15.78 10.08
N GLU A 134 -13.77 -14.76 9.36
CA GLU A 134 -13.99 -14.59 7.92
C GLU A 134 -12.85 -13.80 7.27
N LEU A 135 -12.68 -13.95 5.96
CA LEU A 135 -11.63 -13.28 5.20
C LEU A 135 -12.03 -11.89 4.71
N TYR A 136 -13.34 -11.61 4.60
CA TYR A 136 -13.89 -10.30 4.27
C TYR A 136 -14.24 -9.56 5.57
N ASP A 137 -13.30 -8.78 6.08
CA ASP A 137 -13.36 -8.13 7.41
C ASP A 137 -13.45 -6.60 7.35
N ASP A 138 -13.70 -6.05 6.15
CA ASP A 138 -13.71 -4.61 5.85
C ASP A 138 -12.44 -3.87 6.27
N GLN A 139 -11.37 -4.59 6.58
CA GLN A 139 -10.08 -4.02 6.96
C GLN A 139 -9.24 -3.74 5.73
N ALA A 140 -8.49 -2.65 5.81
CA ALA A 140 -7.54 -2.29 4.77
C ALA A 140 -6.15 -2.78 5.12
N TYR A 141 -5.52 -3.46 4.17
CA TYR A 141 -4.14 -3.93 4.26
C TYR A 141 -3.29 -3.45 3.07
N ALA A 142 -3.89 -2.66 2.19
CA ALA A 142 -3.23 -1.98 1.11
C ALA A 142 -3.58 -0.49 1.14
N TYR A 143 -2.63 0.35 0.75
CA TYR A 143 -2.76 1.80 0.84
C TYR A 143 -2.20 2.47 -0.41
N SER A 144 -2.70 3.66 -0.72
CA SER A 144 -2.07 4.50 -1.73
C SER A 144 -2.03 5.95 -1.30
N VAL A 145 -1.09 6.67 -1.88
CA VAL A 145 -0.98 8.12 -1.75
C VAL A 145 -0.98 8.72 -3.14
N THR A 146 -1.65 9.86 -3.32
CA THR A 146 -1.47 10.70 -4.50
C THR A 146 -0.81 12.00 -4.08
N TYR A 147 0.16 12.48 -4.84
CA TYR A 147 0.72 13.82 -4.71
C TYR A 147 0.54 14.59 -6.01
N HIS A 148 -0.12 15.74 -5.90
CA HIS A 148 -0.36 16.66 -7.00
C HIS A 148 0.54 17.90 -6.81
N PRO A 149 1.57 18.10 -7.67
CA PRO A 149 2.57 19.13 -7.43
C PRO A 149 2.04 20.57 -7.52
N ASP A 150 1.12 20.85 -8.45
CA ASP A 150 0.64 22.21 -8.74
C ASP A 150 -0.04 22.88 -7.54
N ASP A 151 -0.93 22.16 -6.87
CA ASP A 151 -1.60 22.61 -5.64
C ASP A 151 -0.88 22.11 -4.36
N CYS A 152 0.21 21.36 -4.51
CA CYS A 152 0.95 20.72 -3.42
C CYS A 152 0.07 19.85 -2.52
N ILE A 153 -1.00 19.23 -3.04
CA ILE A 153 -1.91 18.41 -2.25
C ILE A 153 -1.46 16.94 -2.24
N MET A 154 -1.31 16.40 -1.04
CA MET A 154 -1.14 14.97 -0.80
C MET A 154 -2.44 14.37 -0.25
N LYS A 155 -2.92 13.26 -0.82
CA LYS A 155 -4.09 12.51 -0.34
C LYS A 155 -3.72 11.07 -0.04
N LEU A 156 -4.15 10.57 1.12
CA LEU A 156 -3.86 9.22 1.60
C LEU A 156 -5.15 8.40 1.53
N TYR A 157 -5.04 7.16 1.04
CA TYR A 157 -6.16 6.27 0.80
C TYR A 157 -5.92 4.91 1.42
N ARG A 158 -7.01 4.29 1.87
CA ARG A 158 -7.06 2.88 2.23
C ARG A 158 -7.82 2.09 1.18
N HIS A 159 -7.42 0.84 0.98
CA HIS A 159 -8.07 -0.09 0.07
C HIS A 159 -8.48 -1.35 0.81
N TYR A 160 -9.72 -1.76 0.63
CA TYR A 160 -10.28 -2.95 1.26
C TYR A 160 -11.22 -3.69 0.30
N ILE A 161 -11.50 -4.94 0.63
CA ILE A 161 -12.31 -5.83 -0.20
C ILE A 161 -13.52 -6.29 0.60
N THR A 162 -14.69 -6.28 -0.03
CA THR A 162 -15.91 -6.88 0.52
C THR A 162 -16.31 -8.10 -0.28
N ALA A 163 -17.05 -8.99 0.36
CA ALA A 163 -17.56 -10.20 -0.28
C ALA A 163 -18.37 -9.88 -1.56
N PRO A 164 -18.44 -10.83 -2.50
CA PRO A 164 -19.41 -10.78 -3.58
C PRO A 164 -20.84 -10.67 -3.05
N THR A 165 -21.69 -9.93 -3.75
CA THR A 165 -23.14 -9.84 -3.44
C THR A 165 -23.91 -11.06 -3.95
N GLU A 166 -23.36 -11.75 -4.95
CA GLU A 166 -23.95 -12.93 -5.58
C GLU A 166 -23.05 -14.15 -5.38
N THR A 167 -23.66 -15.33 -5.22
CA THR A 167 -22.94 -16.60 -5.09
C THR A 167 -22.09 -16.86 -6.34
N GLY A 168 -20.77 -16.98 -6.18
CA GLY A 168 -19.83 -17.16 -7.29
C GLY A 168 -19.46 -15.86 -8.01
N GLY A 169 -19.93 -14.70 -7.53
CA GLY A 169 -19.54 -13.39 -8.01
C GLY A 169 -18.10 -13.02 -7.64
N ARG A 170 -17.63 -11.86 -8.15
CA ARG A 170 -16.31 -11.32 -7.82
C ARG A 170 -16.36 -10.46 -6.55
N PRO A 171 -15.25 -10.37 -5.80
CA PRO A 171 -15.16 -9.44 -4.68
C PRO A 171 -15.27 -7.98 -5.16
N HIS A 172 -15.78 -7.10 -4.30
CA HIS A 172 -15.81 -5.66 -4.57
C HIS A 172 -14.59 -4.98 -3.96
N TYR A 173 -13.98 -4.07 -4.71
CA TYR A 173 -12.78 -3.34 -4.30
C TYR A 173 -13.14 -1.90 -3.99
N HIS A 174 -12.75 -1.45 -2.79
CA HIS A 174 -13.11 -0.14 -2.28
C HIS A 174 -11.87 0.70 -2.07
N ILE A 175 -11.93 1.97 -2.46
CA ILE A 175 -10.97 3.01 -2.11
C ILE A 175 -11.67 4.01 -1.18
N GLN A 176 -11.00 4.40 -0.11
CA GLN A 176 -11.51 5.42 0.80
C GLN A 176 -10.42 6.42 1.17
N LEU A 177 -10.75 7.72 1.10
CA LEU A 177 -9.88 8.79 1.57
C LEU A 177 -9.72 8.70 3.09
N LEU A 178 -8.48 8.59 3.55
CA LEU A 178 -8.12 8.63 4.96
C LEU A 178 -7.91 10.07 5.42
N ASN A 179 -7.11 10.83 4.68
CA ASN A 179 -6.75 12.20 5.00
C ASN A 179 -6.12 12.92 3.80
N HIS A 180 -5.96 14.23 3.89
CA HIS A 180 -5.23 15.03 2.93
C HIS A 180 -4.41 16.14 3.61
N PHE A 181 -3.33 16.57 2.97
CA PHE A 181 -2.41 17.57 3.48
C PHE A 181 -1.97 18.53 2.37
N LEU A 182 -1.97 19.83 2.69
CA LEU A 182 -1.41 20.87 1.83
C LEU A 182 0.08 21.03 2.15
N LEU A 183 0.96 20.45 1.33
CA LEU A 183 2.40 20.42 1.59
C LEU A 183 3.11 21.75 1.35
N GLY A 184 2.44 22.74 0.75
CA GLY A 184 2.96 24.10 0.57
C GLY A 184 3.11 24.89 1.87
N ARG A 185 2.64 24.36 3.01
CA ARG A 185 2.79 24.96 4.33
C ARG A 185 3.62 24.08 5.26
N TYR A 186 4.60 24.66 5.94
CA TYR A 186 5.55 23.91 6.77
C TYR A 186 4.90 23.00 7.82
N ASP A 187 3.88 23.48 8.53
CA ASP A 187 3.19 22.72 9.56
C ASP A 187 2.40 21.52 9.01
N TYR A 188 1.80 21.67 7.82
CA TYR A 188 1.11 20.59 7.13
C TYR A 188 2.07 19.66 6.38
N LEU A 189 3.21 20.18 5.92
CA LEU A 189 4.27 19.40 5.29
C LEU A 189 4.77 18.33 6.25
N ILE A 190 5.15 18.71 7.47
CA ILE A 190 5.65 17.76 8.48
C ILE A 190 4.58 16.70 8.77
N LYS A 191 3.33 17.11 9.02
CA LYS A 191 2.22 16.18 9.30
C LYS A 191 1.96 15.23 8.14
N GLY A 192 1.94 15.74 6.91
CA GLY A 192 1.67 14.95 5.71
C GLY A 192 2.78 13.95 5.42
N VAL A 193 4.04 14.37 5.49
CA VAL A 193 5.19 13.48 5.33
C VAL A 193 5.25 12.42 6.42
N THR A 194 4.97 12.78 7.68
CA THR A 194 4.87 11.81 8.77
C THR A 194 3.74 10.80 8.52
N ALA A 195 2.56 11.27 8.10
CA ALA A 195 1.42 10.40 7.80
C ALA A 195 1.73 9.45 6.63
N PHE A 196 2.38 9.95 5.58
CA PHE A 196 2.85 9.13 4.45
C PHE A 196 3.76 7.99 4.92
N ARG A 197 4.79 8.32 5.70
CA ARG A 197 5.78 7.33 6.17
C ARG A 197 5.15 6.31 7.10
N ASN A 198 4.32 6.76 8.04
CA ASN A 198 3.58 5.85 8.93
C ASN A 198 2.66 4.90 8.14
N LEU A 199 1.99 5.39 7.09
CA LEU A 199 1.12 4.55 6.27
C LEU A 199 1.91 3.53 5.46
N ARG A 200 3.08 3.92 4.95
CA ARG A 200 4.04 3.01 4.29
C ARG A 200 4.53 1.92 5.23
N ASP A 201 4.90 2.30 6.45
CA ASP A 201 5.39 1.36 7.47
C ASP A 201 4.28 0.40 7.91
N LEU A 202 3.05 0.90 8.09
CA LEU A 202 1.89 0.08 8.41
C LEU A 202 1.59 -0.93 7.29
N ALA A 203 1.66 -0.50 6.03
CA ALA A 203 1.51 -1.41 4.88
C ALA A 203 2.55 -2.54 4.94
N LYS A 204 3.82 -2.21 5.19
CA LYS A 204 4.90 -3.19 5.35
C LYS A 204 4.63 -4.16 6.49
N GLN A 205 4.23 -3.67 7.66
CA GLN A 205 3.92 -4.52 8.83
C GLN A 205 2.82 -5.54 8.52
N HIS A 206 1.74 -5.12 7.86
CA HIS A 206 0.67 -6.03 7.45
C HIS A 206 1.17 -7.09 6.47
N ARG A 207 1.85 -6.66 5.41
CA ARG A 207 2.38 -7.55 4.38
C ARG A 207 3.34 -8.58 4.96
N ASP A 208 4.34 -8.13 5.70
CA ASP A 208 5.39 -8.99 6.24
C ASP A 208 4.80 -10.02 7.21
N ARG A 209 3.81 -9.63 8.03
CA ARG A 209 3.06 -10.56 8.90
C ARG A 209 2.31 -11.63 8.10
N PHE A 210 1.64 -11.27 7.01
CA PHE A 210 0.94 -12.25 6.19
C PHE A 210 1.91 -13.17 5.44
N ILE A 211 3.04 -12.65 4.96
CA ILE A 211 4.10 -13.47 4.37
C ILE A 211 4.63 -14.48 5.39
N GLU A 212 4.92 -14.05 6.62
CA GLU A 212 5.38 -14.95 7.69
C GLU A 212 4.39 -16.10 7.94
N LEU A 213 3.10 -15.79 8.08
CA LEU A 213 2.06 -16.81 8.27
C LEU A 213 1.93 -17.75 7.05
N ALA A 214 1.97 -17.20 5.83
CA ALA A 214 1.92 -17.99 4.60
C ALA A 214 3.11 -18.95 4.50
N ASN A 215 4.30 -18.50 4.92
CA ASN A 215 5.52 -19.27 4.94
C ASN A 215 5.48 -20.39 5.99
N LEU A 216 4.98 -20.11 7.20
CA LEU A 216 4.74 -21.13 8.22
C LEU A 216 3.82 -22.24 7.68
N LYS A 217 2.72 -21.85 7.01
CA LYS A 217 1.80 -22.81 6.37
C LYS A 217 2.49 -23.65 5.30
N ALA A 218 3.27 -23.02 4.43
CA ALA A 218 4.00 -23.68 3.34
C ALA A 218 4.98 -24.75 3.86
N ARG A 219 5.60 -24.50 5.01
CA ARG A 219 6.52 -25.44 5.66
C ARG A 219 5.83 -26.50 6.53
N GLY A 220 4.50 -26.43 6.68
CA GLY A 220 3.76 -27.33 7.58
C GLY A 220 4.03 -27.07 9.05
N GLU A 221 4.47 -25.85 9.39
CA GLU A 221 4.73 -25.42 10.76
C GLU A 221 3.42 -24.90 11.38
N ASN A 222 3.02 -25.46 12.53
CA ASN A 222 1.90 -24.91 13.29
C ASN A 222 2.27 -23.53 13.84
N ALA A 223 1.41 -22.53 13.66
CA ALA A 223 1.59 -21.17 14.19
C ALA A 223 1.87 -21.12 15.71
N ALA A 224 1.43 -22.14 16.46
CA ALA A 224 1.72 -22.30 17.88
C ALA A 224 3.21 -22.48 18.20
N ALA A 225 4.01 -23.03 17.29
CA ALA A 225 5.45 -23.22 17.49
C ALA A 225 6.26 -21.91 17.32
N ALA A 226 5.77 -20.99 16.48
CA ALA A 226 6.40 -19.67 16.28
C ALA A 226 6.23 -18.75 17.50
N ASN A 227 5.06 -18.78 18.16
CA ASN A 227 4.82 -18.07 19.42
C ASN A 227 5.68 -18.60 20.59
N GLY A 228 6.22 -19.81 20.50
CA GLY A 228 7.19 -20.36 21.47
C GLY A 228 8.59 -19.78 21.30
N ARG A 229 9.05 -19.63 20.05
CA ARG A 229 10.38 -19.09 19.73
C ARG A 229 10.53 -17.61 20.06
N ALA A 230 9.50 -16.80 19.79
CA ALA A 230 9.49 -15.38 20.17
C ALA A 230 9.58 -15.16 21.70
N ARG A 231 9.06 -16.11 22.50
CA ARG A 231 9.14 -16.06 23.97
C ARG A 231 10.49 -16.51 24.52
N GLU A 232 11.21 -17.39 23.82
CA GLU A 232 12.55 -17.84 24.21
C GLU A 232 13.63 -16.81 23.87
N GLU A 233 13.49 -16.07 22.77
CA GLU A 233 14.39 -14.95 22.44
C GLU A 233 14.24 -13.77 23.43
N ASP A 234 13.02 -13.47 23.89
CA ASP A 234 12.76 -12.47 24.95
C ASP A 234 13.26 -12.91 26.34
N ALA A 235 13.33 -14.22 26.61
CA ALA A 235 13.82 -14.76 27.89
C ALA A 235 15.36 -14.86 27.95
N ALA A 236 16.04 -14.94 26.80
CA ALA A 236 17.50 -15.03 26.74
C ALA A 236 18.21 -13.68 26.97
N ALA A 237 17.49 -12.56 26.92
CA ALA A 237 18.03 -11.22 27.17
C ALA A 237 17.86 -10.80 28.64
N THR A 238 18.57 -11.45 29.57
CA THR A 238 18.74 -10.91 30.94
C THR A 238 20.09 -10.19 31.05
N PRO A 239 20.17 -8.95 31.58
CA PRO A 239 21.38 -8.13 31.52
C PRO A 239 22.39 -8.51 32.60
N GLN A 240 23.65 -8.68 32.21
CA GLN A 240 24.77 -8.77 33.13
C GLN A 240 25.08 -7.38 33.68
N ALA A 241 24.75 -7.17 34.96
CA ALA A 241 25.01 -5.94 35.69
C ALA A 241 26.51 -5.64 35.74
N ASN A 242 26.92 -4.47 35.25
CA ASN A 242 28.21 -3.89 35.58
C ASN A 242 27.98 -2.54 36.25
N ALA A 243 28.36 -2.48 37.53
CA ALA A 243 28.27 -1.31 38.36
C ALA A 243 29.36 -0.32 37.95
N ASN A 244 28.97 0.87 37.50
CA ASN A 244 29.69 2.08 37.85
C ASN A 244 28.78 3.30 37.80
N ALA A 245 28.77 4.02 38.92
CA ALA A 245 27.94 5.17 39.20
C ALA A 245 28.38 6.43 38.42
N GLY A 246 27.39 7.20 37.95
CA GLY A 246 27.58 8.52 37.37
C GLY A 246 26.22 9.16 37.12
N ILE A 247 25.83 10.08 38.00
CA ILE A 247 24.54 10.77 38.09
C ILE A 247 24.28 11.61 36.82
N HIS A 248 23.10 11.48 36.20
CA HIS A 248 22.26 12.59 35.71
C HIS A 248 20.89 12.04 35.23
N GLN A 249 19.82 12.42 35.93
CA GLN A 249 18.43 12.11 35.59
C GLN A 249 17.89 13.13 34.57
N ASN A 250 17.29 12.64 33.48
CA ASN A 250 15.95 12.98 32.96
C ASN A 250 15.87 12.77 31.43
N GLY A 251 14.98 11.87 31.00
CA GLY A 251 14.62 11.70 29.59
C GLY A 251 14.21 10.28 29.22
N GLN A 252 13.20 9.72 29.90
CA GLN A 252 12.62 8.45 29.49
C GLN A 252 11.91 8.62 28.13
N PRO A 253 12.20 7.80 27.11
CA PRO A 253 11.46 7.86 25.84
C PRO A 253 9.99 7.52 26.09
N PRO A 254 9.03 8.21 25.43
CA PRO A 254 7.62 7.92 25.60
C PRO A 254 7.31 6.51 25.09
N PRO A 255 6.36 5.79 25.71
CA PRO A 255 5.95 4.47 25.25
C PRO A 255 5.34 4.54 23.84
N PRO A 256 5.41 3.44 23.06
CA PRO A 256 4.82 3.39 21.73
C PRO A 256 3.32 3.69 21.80
N LEU A 257 2.87 4.61 20.95
CA LEU A 257 1.47 4.98 20.80
C LEU A 257 0.66 3.77 20.33
N ALA A 258 -0.35 3.39 21.12
CA ALA A 258 -1.35 2.43 20.69
C ALA A 258 -2.02 2.92 19.39
N PRO A 259 -2.39 2.02 18.46
CA PRO A 259 -3.05 2.41 17.22
C PRO A 259 -4.31 3.21 17.55
N PRO A 260 -4.56 4.34 16.85
CA PRO A 260 -5.70 5.19 17.15
C PRO A 260 -7.00 4.42 16.93
N ASN A 261 -7.81 4.40 17.99
CA ASN A 261 -9.14 3.81 18.02
C ASN A 261 -10.01 4.50 16.93
N ALA A 262 -10.63 3.71 16.05
CA ALA A 262 -11.37 4.19 14.87
C ALA A 262 -12.55 5.15 15.18
N ALA A 263 -12.90 5.31 16.45
CA ALA A 263 -14.03 6.11 16.91
C ALA A 263 -13.73 7.63 17.09
N VAL A 264 -12.49 8.10 16.98
CA VAL A 264 -12.15 9.53 17.25
C VAL A 264 -12.02 10.37 15.96
N MET A 265 -12.22 9.81 14.77
CA MET A 265 -12.10 10.53 13.48
C MET A 265 -13.45 10.89 12.83
N SER A 266 -14.53 10.98 13.60
CA SER A 266 -15.84 11.44 13.11
C SER A 266 -15.92 12.97 13.12
N GLY A 267 -15.15 13.62 12.25
CA GLY A 267 -15.53 14.93 11.73
C GLY A 267 -16.35 14.69 10.47
N ALA A 268 -17.67 14.78 10.56
CA ALA A 268 -18.55 14.58 9.41
C ALA A 268 -18.17 15.52 8.25
N LEU A 269 -18.02 14.96 7.05
CA LEU A 269 -17.92 15.72 5.80
C LEU A 269 -19.23 16.51 5.57
N PRO A 270 -19.16 17.73 5.03
CA PRO A 270 -20.33 18.39 4.49
C PRO A 270 -20.88 17.58 3.29
N PRO A 271 -22.21 17.60 3.05
CA PRO A 271 -22.89 16.68 2.13
C PRO A 271 -22.48 16.80 0.65
N ASP A 272 -21.68 17.81 0.30
CA ASP A 272 -21.16 18.11 -1.05
C ASP A 272 -19.83 17.41 -1.39
N LEU A 273 -19.20 16.70 -0.43
CA LEU A 273 -17.91 16.02 -0.62
C LEU A 273 -17.96 14.49 -0.36
N GLN A 274 -19.16 13.90 -0.28
CA GLN A 274 -19.32 12.44 -0.33
C GLN A 274 -19.16 11.96 -1.78
N PHE A 275 -17.96 11.56 -2.18
CA PHE A 275 -17.72 10.97 -3.49
C PHE A 275 -17.87 9.44 -3.43
N GLY A 276 -18.60 8.93 -4.43
CA GLY A 276 -19.30 7.65 -4.40
C GLY A 276 -18.44 6.39 -4.51
N LEU A 277 -19.14 5.27 -4.30
CA LEU A 277 -18.73 3.90 -4.59
C LEU A 277 -18.13 3.81 -6.00
N PHE A 278 -16.91 3.28 -6.13
CA PHE A 278 -16.35 2.89 -7.42
C PHE A 278 -16.65 1.41 -7.66
N ASN A 279 -17.73 1.12 -8.37
CA ASN A 279 -17.97 -0.20 -8.94
C ASN A 279 -17.23 -0.30 -10.28
N PHE A 280 -16.35 -1.30 -10.42
CA PHE A 280 -15.59 -1.54 -11.65
C PHE A 280 -16.45 -2.02 -12.82
N ASP A 281 -17.72 -2.36 -12.59
CA ASP A 281 -18.64 -2.87 -13.63
C ASP A 281 -19.38 -1.78 -14.43
N ASP A 282 -19.42 -0.53 -13.95
CA ASP A 282 -20.36 0.48 -14.47
C ASP A 282 -19.75 1.55 -15.42
N ASN A 283 -18.55 1.35 -15.96
CA ASN A 283 -17.99 2.29 -16.96
C ASN A 283 -17.42 1.57 -18.19
N VAL A 284 -18.30 0.93 -18.96
CA VAL A 284 -18.02 0.61 -20.37
C VAL A 284 -18.50 1.80 -21.22
N GLY A 285 -17.71 2.88 -21.24
CA GLY A 285 -17.81 3.94 -22.24
C GLY A 285 -16.76 3.69 -23.31
N GLN A 286 -17.19 3.50 -24.55
CA GLN A 286 -16.36 3.25 -25.73
C GLN A 286 -15.13 4.17 -25.79
N VAL A 287 -13.96 3.57 -25.93
CA VAL A 287 -12.73 4.26 -26.33
C VAL A 287 -12.66 4.14 -27.85
N ASP A 288 -12.89 5.25 -28.56
CA ASP A 288 -12.62 5.32 -30.00
C ASP A 288 -11.10 5.27 -30.23
N PRO A 289 -10.60 4.41 -31.13
CA PRO A 289 -9.20 4.37 -31.46
C PRO A 289 -8.89 5.40 -32.55
N LEU A 290 -7.63 5.87 -32.54
CA LEU A 290 -6.87 6.55 -33.61
C LEU A 290 -6.49 8.00 -33.29
N GLY A 291 -5.18 8.20 -33.20
CA GLY A 291 -4.54 9.50 -33.12
C GLY A 291 -4.64 10.29 -34.42
N GLY A 292 -4.56 11.61 -34.27
CA GLY A 292 -4.47 12.57 -35.36
C GLY A 292 -4.74 13.99 -34.87
N ASN A 293 -3.70 14.68 -34.40
CA ASN A 293 -3.67 16.14 -34.35
C ASN A 293 -3.38 16.67 -35.78
N PRO A 294 -3.57 17.96 -36.15
CA PRO A 294 -4.19 19.10 -35.46
C PRO A 294 -5.23 19.87 -36.30
N SER A 295 -5.96 20.81 -35.68
CA SER A 295 -6.07 22.22 -36.12
C SER A 295 -7.39 22.94 -35.77
N HIS A 296 -7.21 24.24 -35.46
CA HIS A 296 -8.11 25.39 -35.59
C HIS A 296 -9.38 25.57 -34.74
N PHE A 297 -9.30 26.60 -33.88
CA PHE A 297 -10.21 27.77 -33.76
C PHE A 297 -11.66 27.60 -34.24
N GLN A 298 -12.61 27.58 -33.31
CA GLN A 298 -13.38 28.76 -32.84
C GLN A 298 -14.11 28.43 -31.55
#